data_AF-A0A321LHM6-F1
#
_entry.id   AF-A0A321LHM6-F1
#
_cell.length_a   1.000
_cell.length_b   1.000
_cell.length_c   1.000
_cell.angle_alpha   90.00
_cell.angle_beta   90.00
_cell.angle_gamma   90.00
#
_symmetry.space_group_name_H-M   'P 1'
#
loop_
_entity.id
_entity.type
_entity.pdbx_description
1 polymer ?
#
loop_
_entity_poly.entity_id
_entity_poly.type
_entity_poly.pdbx_seq_one_letter_code
_entity_poly.pdbx_strand_id
1 'polypeptide(L)'
;MLTVQAPNSTLGDIFNGIRSRAGIQFEGGQGAGDRVALTIGPAPADEVLRALLTGSRFDYVIMGDPNDPDLVQRVILTPRTGGPAGAVAAAIPPQARPQQGSEDDEE
;
A
#
# COMPACT_ATOMS: atom_id res chain seq x y z
N MET A 1 11.92 17.44 -7.30
CA MET A 1 11.14 16.53 -8.15
C MET A 1 11.75 15.13 -8.07
N LEU A 2 10.95 14.15 -7.68
CA LEU A 2 11.31 12.72 -7.59
C LEU A 2 10.41 11.93 -8.55
N THR A 3 10.99 10.93 -9.21
CA THR A 3 10.25 9.92 -9.97
C THR A 3 10.43 8.58 -9.26
N VAL A 4 9.34 7.89 -8.95
CA VAL A 4 9.38 6.57 -8.30
C VAL A 4 8.83 5.53 -9.25
N GLN A 5 9.67 4.57 -9.62
CA GLN A 5 9.28 3.40 -10.41
C GLN A 5 9.47 2.16 -9.54
N ALA A 6 8.36 1.58 -9.08
CA ALA A 6 8.36 0.39 -8.25
C ALA A 6 7.41 -0.64 -8.88
N PRO A 7 7.88 -1.44 -9.87
CA PRO A 7 7.03 -2.46 -10.51
C PRO A 7 6.84 -3.72 -9.64
N ASN A 8 7.76 -4.00 -8.72
CA ASN A 8 7.69 -5.14 -7.77
C ASN A 8 8.52 -4.91 -6.50
N SER A 9 8.65 -3.66 -6.09
CA SER A 9 9.48 -3.28 -4.94
C SER A 9 8.68 -3.37 -3.65
N THR A 10 9.37 -3.54 -2.53
CA THR A 10 8.74 -3.43 -1.22
C THR A 10 8.64 -1.96 -0.82
N LEU A 11 7.62 -1.64 -0.03
CA LEU A 11 7.43 -0.29 0.52
C LEU A 11 8.68 0.20 1.27
N GLY A 12 9.36 -0.69 2.00
CA GLY A 12 10.63 -0.38 2.68
C GLY A 12 11.78 0.01 1.73
N ASP A 13 11.88 -0.61 0.56
CA ASP A 13 12.92 -0.28 -0.45
C ASP A 13 12.68 1.11 -1.04
N ILE A 14 11.42 1.43 -1.33
CA ILE A 14 10.98 2.72 -1.86
C ILE A 14 11.28 3.84 -0.84
N PHE A 15 10.97 3.63 0.44
CA PHE A 15 11.30 4.60 1.49
C PHE A 15 12.80 4.84 1.62
N ASN A 16 13.62 3.80 1.48
CA ASN A 16 15.07 3.95 1.52
C ASN A 16 15.57 4.78 0.33
N GLY A 17 15.02 4.56 -0.87
CA GLY A 17 15.30 5.38 -2.05
C GLY A 17 14.91 6.84 -1.87
N ILE A 18 13.73 7.12 -1.31
CA ILE A 18 13.27 8.48 -1.02
C ILE A 18 14.16 9.13 0.05
N ARG A 19 14.50 8.42 1.12
CA ARG A 19 15.42 8.91 2.16
C ARG A 19 16.77 9.32 1.57
N SER A 20 17.35 8.48 0.72
CA SER A 20 18.64 8.79 0.08
C SER A 20 18.58 9.97 -0.89
N ARG A 21 17.42 10.22 -1.50
CA ARG A 21 17.24 11.30 -2.50
C ARG A 21 16.82 12.63 -1.87
N ALA A 22 15.96 12.58 -0.85
CA ALA A 22 15.29 13.74 -0.25
C ALA A 22 15.72 14.02 1.19
N GLY A 23 16.49 13.13 1.84
CA GLY A 23 16.96 13.32 3.22
C GLY A 23 15.90 13.12 4.30
N ILE A 24 14.72 12.59 3.93
CA ILE A 24 13.57 12.42 4.82
C ILE A 24 13.79 11.25 5.77
N GLN A 25 13.57 11.44 7.07
CA GLN A 25 13.56 10.35 8.05
C GLN A 25 12.21 9.63 8.04
N PHE A 26 12.23 8.29 7.96
CA PHE A 26 11.03 7.45 8.03
C PHE A 26 11.04 6.68 9.34
N GLU A 27 9.98 6.82 10.13
CA GLU A 27 9.77 6.17 11.43
C GLU A 27 8.51 5.29 11.36
N GLY A 28 8.48 4.14 12.05
CA GLY A 28 7.25 3.35 12.21
C GLY A 28 6.88 2.37 11.07
N GLY A 29 7.79 2.08 10.13
CA GLY A 29 7.57 1.14 9.01
C GLY A 29 8.07 -0.30 9.22
N GLN A 30 8.36 -0.74 10.45
CA GLN A 30 8.86 -2.10 10.69
C GLN A 30 7.78 -3.14 10.33
N GLY A 31 7.99 -3.86 9.21
CA GLY A 31 7.00 -4.78 8.64
C GLY A 31 6.41 -4.35 7.30
N ALA A 32 6.95 -3.30 6.66
CA ALA A 32 6.62 -2.83 5.32
C ALA A 32 7.09 -3.78 4.19
N GLY A 33 6.85 -5.09 4.34
CA GLY A 33 7.11 -6.11 3.32
C GLY A 33 6.07 -6.17 2.20
N ASP A 34 5.12 -5.23 2.21
CA ASP A 34 4.07 -5.14 1.20
C ASP A 34 4.68 -4.79 -0.15
N ARG A 35 4.30 -5.57 -1.17
CA ARG A 35 4.77 -5.40 -2.54
C ARG A 35 3.93 -4.32 -3.20
N VAL A 36 4.59 -3.30 -3.70
CA VAL A 36 3.95 -2.17 -4.35
C VAL A 36 4.34 -2.19 -5.83
N ALA A 37 3.32 -2.10 -6.69
CA ALA A 37 3.43 -2.03 -8.13
C ALA A 37 2.84 -0.69 -8.61
N LEU A 38 3.61 0.40 -8.50
CA LEU A 38 3.17 1.71 -8.96
C LEU A 38 4.31 2.53 -9.58
N THR A 39 3.93 3.44 -10.47
CA THR A 39 4.84 4.41 -11.08
C THR A 39 4.28 5.81 -10.84
N ILE A 40 5.02 6.62 -10.09
CA ILE A 40 4.71 8.05 -9.89
C ILE A 40 5.72 8.85 -10.71
N GLY A 41 5.19 9.73 -11.56
CA GLY A 41 5.96 10.66 -12.38
C GLY A 41 6.72 11.71 -11.56
N PRO A 42 7.41 12.66 -12.21
CA PRO A 42 8.20 13.68 -11.50
C PRO A 42 7.28 14.57 -10.66
N ALA A 43 7.26 14.32 -9.36
CA ALA A 43 6.42 15.01 -8.39
C ALA A 43 7.27 15.44 -7.17
N PRO A 44 6.81 16.40 -6.34
CA PRO A 44 7.47 16.72 -5.09
C PRO A 44 7.40 15.52 -4.12
N ALA A 45 8.33 15.46 -3.17
CA ALA A 45 8.42 14.31 -2.27
C ALA A 45 7.11 14.07 -1.49
N ASP A 46 6.44 15.14 -1.05
CA ASP A 46 5.11 15.08 -0.43
C ASP A 46 4.08 14.34 -1.30
N GLU A 47 3.89 14.78 -2.55
CA GLU A 47 2.95 14.14 -3.49
C GLU A 47 3.28 12.67 -3.73
N VAL A 48 4.56 12.35 -3.90
CA VAL A 48 5.02 10.97 -4.09
C VAL A 48 4.67 10.11 -2.87
N LEU A 49 4.93 10.62 -1.66
CA LEU A 49 4.60 9.96 -0.40
C LEU A 49 3.09 9.74 -0.28
N ARG A 50 2.28 10.78 -0.55
CA ARG A 50 0.82 10.73 -0.46
C ARG A 50 0.23 9.74 -1.46
N ALA A 51 0.72 9.73 -2.70
CA ALA A 51 0.30 8.76 -3.71
C ALA A 51 0.69 7.32 -3.33
N LEU A 52 1.89 7.12 -2.78
CA LEU A 52 2.36 5.82 -2.31
C LEU A 52 1.53 5.30 -1.13
N LEU A 53 1.17 6.18 -0.19
CA LEU A 53 0.44 5.85 1.03
C LEU A 53 -1.06 5.69 0.81
N THR A 54 -1.64 6.40 -0.16
CA THR A 54 -3.08 6.27 -0.52
C THR A 54 -3.43 4.84 -0.93
N GLY A 55 -2.51 4.12 -1.57
CA GLY A 55 -2.69 2.71 -1.94
C GLY A 55 -2.27 1.72 -0.85
N SER A 56 -1.82 2.20 0.32
CA SER A 56 -1.22 1.38 1.35
C SER A 56 -2.15 1.17 2.55
N ARG A 57 -1.81 0.18 3.40
CA ARG A 57 -2.50 -0.08 4.66
C ARG A 57 -1.92 0.70 5.84
N PHE A 58 -1.09 1.70 5.59
CA PHE A 58 -0.43 2.49 6.62
C PHE A 58 -0.99 3.91 6.63
N ASP A 59 -1.36 4.37 7.82
CA ASP A 59 -1.57 5.79 8.09
C ASP A 59 -0.21 6.50 8.17
N TYR A 60 -0.22 7.80 7.90
CA TYR A 60 1.02 8.59 7.85
C TYR A 60 0.85 9.98 8.44
N VAL A 61 1.94 10.48 9.00
CA VAL A 61 2.08 11.86 9.48
C VAL A 61 3.36 12.43 8.91
N ILE A 62 3.24 13.54 8.18
CA ILE A 62 4.35 14.28 7.59
C ILE A 62 4.69 15.43 8.53
N MET A 63 5.98 15.53 8.87
CA MET A 63 6.54 16.55 9.73
C MET A 63 7.52 17.38 8.89
N GLY A 64 7.15 18.63 8.65
CA GLY A 64 8.01 19.60 7.98
C GLY A 64 9.18 20.04 8.86
N ASP A 65 10.19 20.64 8.25
CA ASP A 65 11.27 21.29 8.99
C ASP A 65 10.73 22.53 9.73
N PRO A 66 11.14 22.78 10.99
CA PRO A 66 10.72 23.98 11.72
C PRO A 66 11.23 25.29 11.10
N ASN A 67 12.28 25.26 10.28
CA ASN A 67 12.82 26.41 9.57
C ASN A 67 12.24 26.53 8.15
N ASP A 68 11.93 25.41 7.51
CA ASP A 68 11.43 25.35 6.13
C ASP A 68 10.18 24.47 6.03
N PRO A 69 8.97 25.07 6.09
CA PRO A 69 7.72 24.31 6.03
C PRO A 69 7.47 23.62 4.68
N ASP A 70 8.23 23.98 3.63
CA ASP A 70 8.20 23.33 2.31
C ASP A 70 9.02 22.03 2.28
N LEU A 71 9.95 21.87 3.23
CA LEU A 71 10.81 20.70 3.33
C LEU A 71 10.24 19.68 4.32
N VAL A 72 9.99 18.47 3.83
CA VAL A 72 9.63 17.34 4.68
C VAL A 72 10.91 16.85 5.37
N GLN A 73 10.93 16.83 6.71
CA GLN A 73 12.07 16.32 7.47
C GLN A 73 11.83 14.92 8.00
N ARG A 74 10.60 14.62 8.43
CA ARG A 74 10.26 13.34 9.04
C ARG A 74 8.88 12.87 8.62
N VAL A 75 8.74 11.56 8.41
CA VAL A 75 7.48 10.90 8.12
C VAL A 75 7.32 9.73 9.07
N ILE A 76 6.20 9.72 9.79
CA ILE A 76 5.84 8.66 10.73
C ILE A 76 4.76 7.80 10.07
N LEU A 77 4.99 6.51 10.00
CA LEU A 77 4.10 5.51 9.43
C LEU A 77 3.48 4.72 10.57
N THR A 78 2.17 4.49 10.50
CA THR A 78 1.45 3.68 11.49
C THR A 78 0.70 2.58 10.77
N PRO A 79 0.94 1.29 11.07
CA PRO A 79 0.17 0.21 10.47
C PRO A 79 -1.29 0.31 10.89
N ARG A 80 -2.22 0.37 9.94
CA ARG A 80 -3.63 0.31 10.25
C ARG A 80 -4.00 -1.15 10.53
N THR A 81 -4.26 -1.46 11.79
CA THR A 81 -4.76 -2.78 12.20
C THR A 81 -6.24 -2.83 11.83
N GLY A 82 -6.57 -3.24 10.59
CA GLY A 82 -7.98 -3.53 10.20
C GLY A 82 -8.52 -2.87 8.93
N GLY A 83 -7.70 -2.40 7.98
CA GLY A 83 -8.16 -2.02 6.65
C GLY A 83 -8.08 -3.19 5.66
N PRO A 84 -8.98 -3.30 4.67
CA PRO A 84 -9.02 -4.45 3.79
C PRO A 84 -7.68 -4.58 3.07
N ALA A 85 -6.93 -5.64 3.40
CA ALA A 85 -6.02 -6.24 2.44
C ALA A 85 -6.83 -6.39 1.14
N GLY A 86 -6.27 -5.96 0.01
CA GLY A 86 -6.88 -6.09 -1.30
C GLY A 86 -7.24 -7.54 -1.59
N ALA A 87 -8.37 -8.00 -1.06
CA ALA A 87 -9.12 -9.10 -1.59
C ALA A 87 -9.79 -8.49 -2.81
N VAL A 88 -9.10 -8.61 -3.95
CA VAL A 88 -9.83 -8.99 -5.15
C VAL A 88 -10.50 -10.32 -4.82
N ALA A 89 -11.66 -10.23 -4.19
CA ALA A 89 -12.61 -11.33 -4.15
C ALA A 89 -12.96 -11.56 -5.61
N ALA A 90 -12.22 -12.48 -6.25
CA ALA A 90 -12.70 -13.14 -7.44
C ALA A 90 -14.07 -13.69 -7.03
N ALA A 91 -15.12 -13.04 -7.52
CA ALA A 91 -16.49 -13.48 -7.35
C ALA A 91 -16.59 -14.85 -8.03
N ILE A 92 -16.41 -15.91 -7.25
CA ILE A 92 -16.77 -17.26 -7.66
C ILE A 92 -18.29 -17.31 -7.45
N PRO A 93 -19.10 -17.40 -8.52
CA PRO A 93 -20.54 -17.57 -8.34
C PRO A 93 -20.78 -18.91 -7.62
N PRO A 94 -21.74 -18.98 -6.68
CA PRO A 94 -22.14 -20.24 -6.08
C PRO A 94 -22.80 -21.09 -7.17
N GLN A 95 -22.09 -22.09 -7.66
CA GLN A 95 -22.71 -23.15 -8.45
C GLN A 95 -23.67 -23.91 -7.53
N ALA A 96 -24.96 -23.64 -7.68
CA ALA A 96 -26.02 -24.43 -7.10
C ALA A 96 -25.86 -25.88 -7.58
N ARG A 97 -25.55 -26.79 -6.65
CA ARG A 97 -25.69 -28.23 -6.84
C ARG A 97 -27.17 -28.53 -7.17
N PRO A 98 -27.50 -29.14 -8.32
CA PRO A 98 -28.80 -29.78 -8.44
C PRO A 98 -28.80 -30.96 -7.47
N GLN A 99 -29.72 -30.89 -6.51
CA GLN A 99 -30.11 -32.00 -5.67
C GLN A 99 -30.68 -33.08 -6.59
N GLN A 100 -29.87 -34.07 -6.94
CA GLN A 100 -30.38 -35.29 -7.56
C GLN A 100 -30.75 -36.26 -6.43
N GLY A 101 -31.81 -35.89 -5.72
CA GLY A 101 -32.59 -36.80 -4.90
C GLY A 101 -33.70 -37.36 -5.79
N SER A 102 -33.54 -38.62 -6.16
CA SER A 102 -34.63 -39.49 -6.56
C SER A 102 -34.24 -40.91 -6.15
N GLU A 103 -34.27 -41.11 -4.83
CA GLU A 103 -34.77 -42.35 -4.25
C GLU A 103 -36.26 -42.39 -4.64
N ASP A 104 -36.60 -43.19 -5.64
CA ASP A 104 -37.86 -43.95 -5.77
C ASP A 104 -37.80 -44.69 -7.11
N ASP A 105 -37.49 -45.99 -7.10
CA ASP A 105 -38.29 -46.97 -7.86
C ASP A 105 -38.00 -48.38 -7.33
N GLU A 106 -39.08 -49.00 -6.90
CA GLU A 106 -39.24 -50.30 -6.29
C GLU A 106 -39.61 -51.32 -7.39
N GLU A 107 -38.79 -52.35 -7.62
CA GLU A 107 -39.19 -53.75 -7.89
C GLU A 107 -38.00 -54.72 -7.79
#